data_AF-A0A6B2LWU4-F1
#
_entry.id   AF-A0A6B2LWU4-F1
#
_cell.length_a   1.000
_cell.length_b   1.000
_cell.length_c   1.000
_cell.angle_alpha   90.00
_cell.angle_beta   90.00
_cell.angle_gamma   90.00
#
_symmetry.space_group_name_H-M   'P 1'
#
loop_
_entity.id
_entity.type
_entity.pdbx_description
1 polymer ?
#
loop_
_entity_poly.entity_id
_entity_poly.type
_entity_poly.pdbx_seq_one_letter_code
_entity_poly.pdbx_strand_id
1 'polypeptide(L)' 'MAIHELTGEKVALKFIDKCKLDSETLRLVTREIMIMKLLSHPNITQLFEILETEQYLILVMEYA' A
#
# COMPACT_ATOMS: atom_id res chain seq x y z
N MET A 1 3.20 4.56 -11.09
CA MET A 1 1.89 4.26 -11.69
C MET A 1 2.00 2.91 -12.38
N ALA A 2 1.02 2.04 -12.17
CA ALA A 2 0.90 0.76 -12.88
C ALA A 2 -0.55 0.58 -13.36
N ILE A 3 -0.78 -0.41 -14.22
CA ILE A 3 -2.12 -0.80 -14.68
C ILE A 3 -2.35 -2.22 -14.18
N HIS A 4 -3.45 -2.45 -13.48
CA HIS A 4 -3.85 -3.80 -13.08
C HIS A 4 -4.35 -4.55 -14.32
N GLU A 5 -3.68 -5.64 -14.68
CA GLU A 5 -3.85 -6.31 -15.99
C GLU A 5 -5.28 -6.83 -16.22
N LEU A 6 -5.90 -7.41 -15.19
CA LEU A 6 -7.22 -8.01 -15.31
C LEU A 6 -8.36 -6.98 -15.38
N THR A 7 -8.24 -5.86 -14.66
CA THR A 7 -9.31 -4.84 -14.59
C THR A 7 -9.06 -3.65 -15.52
N GLY A 8 -7.81 -3.45 -15.98
CA GLY A 8 -7.40 -2.28 -16.75
C GLY A 8 -7.31 -0.99 -15.92
N GLU A 9 -7.48 -1.07 -14.60
CA GLU A 9 -7.50 0.10 -13.72
C GLU A 9 -6.10 0.62 -13.45
N LYS A 10 -5.98 1.94 -13.36
CA LYS A 10 -4.74 2.62 -12.95
C LYS A 10 -4.58 2.48 -11.44
N VAL A 11 -3.41 2.06 -11.00
CA VAL A 11 -3.09 1.90 -9.58
C VAL A 11 -1.80 2.64 -9.21
N ALA A 12 -1.77 3.13 -7.96
CA ALA A 12 -0.58 3.63 -7.32
C ALA A 12 0.12 2.49 -6.57
N LEU A 13 1.45 2.43 -6.67
CA LEU A 13 2.29 1.45 -5.98
C LEU A 13 3.21 2.19 -5.01
N LYS A 14 3.00 1.99 -3.70
CA LYS A 14 3.86 2.55 -2.64
C LYS A 14 4.83 1.46 -2.16
N PHE A 15 6.10 1.61 -2.53
CA PHE A 15 7.18 0.70 -2.13
C PHE A 15 7.79 1.13 -0.80
N ILE A 16 7.86 0.20 0.15
CA ILE A 16 8.44 0.41 1.47
C ILE A 16 9.58 -0.61 1.65
N ASP A 17 10.80 -0.10 1.79
CA ASP A 17 12.03 -0.89 1.94
C ASP A 17 12.15 -1.41 3.37
N LYS A 18 12.01 -2.74 3.55
CA LYS A 18 12.02 -3.39 4.87
C LYS A 18 13.38 -3.27 5.57
N CYS A 19 14.47 -3.17 4.81
CA CYS A 19 15.82 -3.05 5.38
C CYS A 19 16.09 -1.67 5.98
N LYS A 20 15.28 -0.66 5.65
CA LYS A 20 15.39 0.71 6.15
C LYS A 20 14.45 1.02 7.31
N LEU A 21 13.65 0.05 7.75
CA LEU A 21 12.69 0.23 8.84
C LEU A 21 13.33 -0.19 10.15
N ASP A 22 13.45 0.75 11.09
CA ASP A 22 13.62 0.42 12.49
C ASP A 22 12.30 -0.05 13.13
N SER A 23 12.37 -0.53 14.37
CA SER A 23 11.20 -1.06 15.08
C SER A 23 10.08 -0.03 15.30
N GLU A 24 10.42 1.27 15.40
CA GLU A 24 9.43 2.33 15.59
C GLU A 24 8.72 2.64 14.28
N THR A 25 9.48 2.83 13.21
CA THR A 25 8.97 3.08 11.86
C THR A 25 8.12 1.91 11.37
N LEU A 26 8.52 0.68 11.68
CA LEU A 26 7.71 -0.51 11.37
C LEU A 26 6.33 -0.46 12.04
N ARG A 27 6.25 -0.02 13.30
CA ARG A 27 4.96 0.15 13.99
C ARG A 27 4.11 1.23 13.34
N LEU A 28 4.71 2.35 12.92
CA LEU A 28 4.02 3.43 12.24
C LEU A 28 3.46 2.97 10.88
N VAL A 29 4.28 2.28 10.08
CA VAL A 29 3.85 1.69 8.79
C VAL A 29 2.73 0.68 9.00
N THR A 30 2.86 -0.21 9.99
CA THR A 30 1.82 -1.20 10.30
C THR A 30 0.50 -0.54 10.70
N ARG A 31 0.57 0.55 11.48
CA ARG A 31 -0.61 1.33 11.87
C ARG A 31 -1.25 2.02 10.66
N GLU A 32 -0.45 2.62 9.78
CA GLU A 32 -0.94 3.25 8.54
C GLU A 32 -1.71 2.22 7.70
N ILE A 33 -1.11 1.05 7.47
CA ILE A 33 -1.75 -0.05 6.74
C ILE A 33 -3.07 -0.47 7.39
N MET A 34 -3.10 -0.63 8.71
CA MET A 34 -4.31 -1.03 9.43
C MET A 34 -5.43 -0.01 9.26
N ILE A 35 -5.11 1.29 9.34
CA ILE A 35 -6.08 2.37 9.10
C ILE A 35 -6.60 2.31 7.67
N MET A 36 -5.72 2.18 6.68
CA MET A 36 -6.12 2.11 5.28
C MET A 36 -7.01 0.91 4.97
N LYS A 37 -6.78 -0.25 5.61
CA LYS A 37 -7.66 -1.43 5.47
C LYS A 37 -9.07 -1.20 6.02
N LEU A 38 -9.24 -0.30 6.99
CA LEU A 38 -10.53 0.00 7.61
C LEU A 38 -11.30 1.11 6.86
N LEU A 39 -10.62 1.86 5.99
CA LEU A 39 -11.21 2.99 5.28
C LEU A 39 -11.70 2.54 3.91
N SER A 40 -13.00 2.72 3.69
CA SER A 40 -13.65 2.54 2.39
C SER A 40 -14.63 3.69 2.18
N HIS A 41 -14.20 4.73 1.49
CA HIS A 41 -14.98 5.95 1.31
C HIS A 41 -14.63 6.63 -0.01
N PRO A 42 -15.59 7.19 -0.78
CA PRO A 42 -15.34 7.77 -2.10
C PRO A 42 -14.37 8.96 -2.14
N ASN A 43 -14.03 9.53 -0.98
CA ASN A 43 -13.10 10.66 -0.85
C ASN A 43 -11.80 10.28 -0.14
N ILE A 44 -11.55 8.99 0.09
CA ILE A 44 -10.34 8.48 0.73
C ILE A 44 -9.75 7.41 -0.17
N THR A 45 -8.48 7.59 -0.54
CA THR A 45 -7.76 6.65 -1.40
C THR A 45 -7.80 5.23 -0.83
N GLN A 46 -8.34 4.30 -1.61
CA GLN A 46 -8.51 2.92 -1.17
C GLN A 46 -7.22 2.11 -1.32
N LEU A 47 -6.93 1.27 -0.32
CA LEU A 47 -5.93 0.20 -0.43
C LEU A 47 -6.61 -1.04 -1.01
N PHE A 48 -6.11 -1.53 -2.15
CA PHE A 48 -6.64 -2.73 -2.81
C PHE A 48 -5.96 -3.99 -2.30
N GLU A 49 -4.63 -4.02 -2.32
CA GLU A 49 -3.85 -5.20 -1.93
C GLU A 49 -2.47 -4.80 -1.37
N ILE A 50 -1.84 -5.75 -0.69
CA ILE A 50 -0.46 -5.62 -0.19
C ILE A 50 0.32 -6.81 -0.71
N LEU A 51 1.41 -6.53 -1.41
CA LEU A 51 2.34 -7.52 -1.88
C LEU A 51 3.59 -7.46 -1.01
N GLU A 52 4.08 -8.62 -0.59
CA GLU A 52 5.31 -8.72 0.19
C GLU A 52 6.37 -9.49 -0.59
N THR A 53 7.56 -8.92 -0.63
CA THR A 53 8.79 -9.55 -1.17
C THR A 53 9.83 -9.62 -0.07
N GLU A 54 11.00 -10.22 -0.31
CA GLU A 54 12.07 -10.25 0.71
C GLU A 54 12.53 -8.85 1.15
N GLN A 55 12.58 -7.90 0.23
CA GLN A 55 13.13 -6.56 0.47
C GLN A 55 12.06 -5.48 0.64
N TYR A 56 10.88 -5.65 0.04
CA TYR A 56 9.86 -4.60 -0.02
C TYR A 56 8.49 -5.07 0.43
N LEU A 57 7.79 -4.17 1.09
CA LEU A 57 6.34 -4.18 1.19
C LEU A 57 5.78 -3.22 0.14
N ILE A 58 4.86 -3.69 -0.71
CA ILE A 58 4.30 -2.93 -1.82
C ILE A 58 2.80 -2.78 -1.58
N LEU A 59 2.34 -1.56 -1.37
CA LEU A 59 0.91 -1.27 -1.21
C LEU A 59 0.35 -0.86 -2.57
N VAL A 60 -0.68 -1.58 -3.01
CA VAL A 60 -1.42 -1.29 -4.24
C VAL A 60 -2.65 -0.49 -3.88
N MET A 61 -2.74 0.72 -4.40
CA MET A 61 -3.73 1.72 -4.01
C MET A 61 -4.44 2.31 -5.21
N GLU A 62 -5.60 2.89 -4.98
CA GLU A 62 -6.29 3.74 -5.94
C GLU A 62 -5.37 4.86 -6.45
N TYR A 63 -5.41 5.08 -7.77
CA TYR A 63 -4.63 6.13 -8.42
C TYR A 63 -5.46 7.43 -8.50
N ALA A 64 -5.05 8.47 -7.77
CA ALA A 64 -5.64 9.81 -7.81
C ALA A 64 -5.02 10.70 -8.89
#